data_AF-A0A2M7U1T6-F1
#
_entry.id   AF-A0A2M7U1T6-F1
#
_cell.length_a   1.000
_cell.length_b   1.000
_cell.length_c   1.000
_cell.angle_alpha   90.00
_cell.angle_beta   90.00
_cell.angle_gamma   90.00
#
_symmetry.space_group_name_H-M   'P 1'
#
loop_
_entity.id
_entity.type
_entity.pdbx_description
1 polymer ?
#
loop_
_entity_poly.entity_id
_entity_poly.type
_entity_poly.pdbx_seq_one_letter_code
_entity_poly.pdbx_strand_id
1 'polypeptide(L)' 'MKTASQIRQDFFEYFKKRDHKFIRSAPVVPYNDPTLLFTNAGMNQFKNIFLNLEKPVA' A
#
# COMPACT_ATOMS: atom_id res chain seq x y z
N MET A 1 23.64 3.63 13.24
CA MET A 1 22.72 4.29 12.28
C MET A 1 21.93 3.20 11.58
N LYS A 2 20.60 3.34 11.41
CA LYS A 2 19.79 2.30 10.75
C LYS A 2 19.92 2.41 9.22
N THR A 3 19.90 1.27 8.52
CA THR A 3 19.82 1.25 7.05
C THR A 3 18.40 1.56 6.58
N ALA A 4 18.23 1.97 5.32
CA ALA A 4 16.90 2.18 4.74
C ALA A 4 16.01 0.92 4.82
N SER A 5 16.60 -0.26 4.66
CA SER A 5 15.87 -1.53 4.79
C SER A 5 15.37 -1.76 6.24
N GLN A 6 16.21 -1.46 7.23
CA GLN A 6 15.83 -1.56 8.65
C GLN A 6 14.71 -0.58 9.00
N ILE A 7 14.81 0.68 8.57
CA ILE A 7 13.78 1.70 8.81
C ILE A 7 12.43 1.28 8.20
N ARG A 8 12.45 0.73 6.98
CA ARG A 8 11.25 0.22 6.32
C ARG A 8 10.63 -0.97 7.08
N GLN A 9 11.45 -1.89 7.58
CA GLN A 9 10.96 -3.00 8.38
C GLN A 9 10.34 -2.52 9.69
N ASP A 10 10.99 -1.58 10.38
CA ASP A 10 10.48 -1.01 11.63
C ASP A 10 9.09 -0.38 11.45
N PHE A 11 8.87 0.31 10.32
CA PHE A 11 7.56 0.88 9.97
C PHE A 11 6.49 -0.20 9.83
N PHE A 12 6.78 -1.28 9.08
CA PHE A 12 5.82 -2.37 8.93
C PHE A 12 5.52 -3.07 10.26
N GLU A 13 6.54 -3.33 11.08
CA GLU A 13 6.33 -3.97 12.40
C GLU A 13 5.53 -3.10 13.36
N TYR A 14 5.72 -1.78 13.33
CA TYR A 14 4.95 -0.85 14.17
C TYR A 14 3.44 -0.94 13.91
N PHE A 15 3.04 -1.00 12.64
CA PHE A 15 1.64 -1.06 12.22
C PHE A 15 1.06 -2.48 12.35
N LYS A 16 1.87 -3.51 12.06
CA LYS A 16 1.46 -4.92 12.25
C LYS A 16 1.08 -5.22 13.71
N LYS A 17 1.79 -4.65 14.68
CA LYS A 17 1.47 -4.74 16.12
C LYS A 17 0.17 -4.03 16.53
N ARG A 18 -0.42 -3.24 15.63
CA ARG A 18 -1.69 -2.52 15.80
C ARG A 18 -2.74 -3.06 14.82
N ASP A 19 -2.66 -4.34 14.51
CA ASP A 19 -3.60 -5.08 13.68
C ASP A 19 -3.75 -4.55 12.24
N HIS A 20 -2.77 -3.78 11.74
CA HIS A 20 -2.73 -3.44 10.31
C HIS A 20 -2.11 -4.60 9.53
N LYS A 21 -2.77 -4.99 8.44
CA LYS A 21 -2.26 -6.01 7.54
C LYS A 21 -1.12 -5.48 6.67
N PHE A 22 -0.03 -6.23 6.57
CA PHE A 22 1.00 -5.95 5.58
C PHE A 22 0.51 -6.35 4.19
N ILE A 23 0.48 -5.37 3.28
CA ILE A 23 0.13 -5.57 1.87
C ILE A 23 1.36 -5.23 1.03
N ARG A 24 1.69 -6.10 0.06
CA ARG A 24 2.80 -5.88 -0.85
C ARG A 24 2.53 -4.65 -1.71
N SER A 25 3.56 -3.84 -1.97
CA SER A 25 3.47 -2.71 -2.90
C SER A 25 2.90 -3.14 -4.24
N ALA A 26 1.95 -2.36 -4.75
CA ALA A 26 1.47 -2.51 -6.11
C ALA A 26 2.59 -2.27 -7.15
N PRO A 27 2.43 -2.80 -8.37
CA PRO A 27 3.30 -2.51 -9.50
C PRO A 27 3.36 -1.01 -9.83
N VAL A 28 4.43 -0.60 -10.51
CA VAL A 28 4.59 0.78 -10.98
C VAL A 28 3.57 1.14 -12.07
N VAL A 29 3.23 0.19 -12.94
CA VAL A 29 2.18 0.36 -13.95
C VAL A 29 0.85 -0.13 -13.37
N PRO A 30 -0.18 0.73 -13.24
CA PRO A 30 -1.47 0.33 -12.72
C PRO A 30 -2.20 -0.57 -13.73
N TYR A 31 -2.84 -1.63 -13.24
CA TYR A 31 -3.59 -2.56 -14.10
C TYR A 31 -5.00 -2.06 -14.47
N ASN A 32 -5.70 -1.40 -13.54
CA ASN A 32 -7.14 -1.12 -13.65
C ASN A 32 -7.50 0.36 -13.44
N ASP A 33 -6.57 1.29 -13.67
CA ASP A 33 -6.87 2.72 -13.57
C ASP A 33 -6.37 3.45 -14.83
N PRO A 34 -7.24 3.69 -15.83
CA PRO A 34 -6.86 4.37 -17.07
C PRO A 34 -6.55 5.86 -16.86
N THR A 35 -6.85 6.42 -15.69
CA THR A 35 -6.56 7.83 -15.36
C THR A 35 -5.17 8.01 -14.78
N LEU A 36 -4.47 6.92 -14.42
CA LEU A 36 -3.18 6.94 -13.78
C LEU A 36 -2.11 6.38 -14.71
N LEU A 37 -1.09 7.19 -15.03
CA LEU A 37 0.01 6.74 -15.88
C LEU A 37 0.96 5.79 -15.12
N PHE A 38 1.32 6.14 -13.88
CA PHE A 38 2.15 5.32 -12.99
C PHE A 38 1.66 5.46 -11.55
N THR A 39 1.82 4.39 -10.75
CA THR A 39 1.60 4.42 -9.30
C THR A 39 2.49 5.49 -8.68
N ASN A 40 1.87 6.55 -8.16
CA ASN A 40 2.55 7.70 -7.58
C ASN A 40 2.42 7.76 -6.05
N ALA A 41 1.51 6.98 -5.48
CA ALA A 41 1.25 6.93 -4.05
C ALA A 41 0.78 5.55 -3.57
N GLY A 42 1.04 5.24 -2.30
CA GLY A 42 0.61 3.97 -1.69
C GLY A 42 -0.91 3.78 -1.66
N MET A 43 -1.69 4.86 -1.73
CA MET A 43 -3.16 4.82 -1.73
C MET A 43 -3.79 4.43 -3.07
N ASN A 44 -3.03 4.45 -4.18
CA ASN A 44 -3.61 4.19 -5.51
C ASN A 44 -4.23 2.78 -5.57
N GLN A 45 -3.55 1.78 -4.99
CA GLN A 45 -4.04 0.39 -4.94
C GLN A 45 -5.27 0.18 -4.04
N PHE A 46 -5.65 1.19 -3.25
CA PHE A 46 -6.80 1.16 -2.35
C PHE A 46 -7.89 2.16 -2.75
N LYS A 47 -7.78 2.80 -3.93
CA LYS A 47 -8.74 3.80 -4.44
C LYS A 47 -10.18 3.30 -4.37
N ASN A 48 -10.44 2.10 -4.87
CA ASN A 48 -11.79 1.53 -4.89
C ASN A 48 -12.34 1.23 -3.49
N ILE A 49 -11.48 0.90 -2.53
CA ILE A 49 -11.87 0.73 -1.12
C ILE A 49 -12.29 2.08 -0.53
N PHE A 50 -11.52 3.14 -0.75
CA PHE A 50 -11.87 4.49 -0.28
C PHE A 50 -13.17 5.01 -0.91
N LEU A 51 -13.48 4.59 -2.14
CA LEU A 51 -14.72 4.94 -2.84
C LEU A 51 -15.90 3.99 -2.54
N ASN A 52 -15.74 3.02 -1.62
CA ASN A 52 -16.73 1.99 -1.30
C ASN A 52 -17.17 1.12 -2.51
N LEU A 53 -16.33 1.01 -3.54
CA LEU A 53 -16.56 0.16 -4.71
C LEU A 53 -16.06 -1.27 -4.50
N GLU A 54 -15.12 -1.45 -3.56
CA GLU A 54 -14.55 -2.73 -3.18
C GLU A 54 -14.43 -2.85 -1.65
N LYS A 55 -14.56 -4.07 -1.12
CA LYS A 55 -14.32 -4.33 0.30
C LYS A 55 -12.82 -4.55 0.55
N PRO A 56 -12.28 -4.11 1.71
CA PRO A 56 -10.92 -4.44 2.09
C PRO A 56 -10.71 -5.96 2.11
N VAL A 57 -9.61 -6.43 1.53
CA VAL A 57 -9.23 -7.84 1.57
C VAL A 57 -8.57 -8.14 2.91
N ALA A 58 -9.33 -8.77 3.82
CA ALA A 58 -8.87 -9.21 5.14
C ALA A 58 -7.69 -10.16 5.04
#